data_AF-A0A2D4IU96-F1
#
_entry.id   AF-A0A2D4IU96-F1
#
_cell.length_a   1.000
_cell.length_b   1.000
_cell.length_c   1.000
_cell.angle_alpha   90.00
_cell.angle_beta   90.00
_cell.angle_gamma   90.00
#
_symmetry.space_group_name_H-M   'P 1'
#
loop_
_entity.id
_entity.type
_entity.pdbx_description
1 polymer ?
#
loop_
_entity_poly.entity_id
_entity_poly.type
_entity_poly.pdbx_seq_one_letter_code
_entity_poly.pdbx_strand_id
1 'polypeptide(L)'
;MGACTKPGGPLMVIVEYCKYGNLSNYLRGKRGDFIVCKPSENSDCSEKGLKDSISDLTELIKRRLESVASTGSSASSGFIEDKSYTDSDSEEEDTEDLYKRPLTLEDLICYSFQVAKGMEFLASRKCIH
;
A
#
# COMPACT_ATOMS: atom_id res chain seq x y z
N MET A 1 -0.37 -13.03 18.06
CA MET A 1 -0.75 -11.68 18.52
C MET A 1 -1.01 -11.71 20.00
N GLY A 2 -0.63 -10.68 20.75
CA GLY A 2 -0.72 -10.67 22.21
C GLY A 2 -0.78 -9.25 22.79
N ALA A 3 -0.73 -9.12 24.10
CA ALA A 3 -0.69 -7.83 24.78
C ALA A 3 0.07 -7.92 26.10
N CYS A 4 0.67 -6.81 26.52
CA CYS A 4 1.27 -6.67 27.84
C CYS A 4 0.35 -5.81 28.71
N THR A 5 -0.35 -6.45 29.66
CA THR A 5 -1.37 -5.80 30.51
C THR A 5 -1.01 -5.83 32.00
N LYS A 6 0.22 -6.21 32.36
CA LYS A 6 0.64 -6.30 33.76
C LYS A 6 0.69 -4.91 34.41
N PRO A 7 0.18 -4.77 35.65
CA PRO A 7 0.28 -3.52 36.39
C PRO A 7 1.75 -3.16 36.66
N GLY A 8 2.08 -1.87 36.60
CA GLY A 8 3.45 -1.37 36.79
C GLY A 8 4.28 -1.21 35.51
N GLY A 9 3.73 -1.52 34.34
CA GLY A 9 4.35 -1.25 33.03
C GLY A 9 3.38 -0.58 32.04
N PRO A 10 3.87 -0.09 30.89
CA PRO A 10 3.02 0.47 29.86
C PRO A 10 2.14 -0.61 29.22
N LEU A 11 0.90 -0.24 28.89
CA LEU A 11 -0.01 -1.10 28.13
C LEU A 11 0.49 -1.21 26.69
N MET A 12 0.77 -2.44 26.22
CA MET A 12 1.23 -2.69 24.86
C MET A 12 0.35 -3.71 24.15
N VAL A 13 0.16 -3.54 22.83
CA VAL A 13 -0.55 -4.49 21.95
C VAL A 13 0.43 -4.97 20.89
N ILE A 14 0.58 -6.29 20.77
CA ILE A 14 1.52 -6.93 19.85
C ILE A 14 0.73 -7.39 18.63
N VAL A 15 0.93 -6.67 17.52
CA VAL A 15 0.31 -6.93 16.22
C VAL A 15 1.30 -7.52 15.22
N GLU A 16 0.79 -7.97 14.06
CA GLU A 16 1.62 -8.49 12.97
C GLU A 16 2.39 -7.33 12.36
N TYR A 17 3.65 -7.59 11.99
CA TYR A 17 4.51 -6.56 11.44
C TYR A 17 4.22 -6.35 9.94
N CYS A 18 3.66 -5.19 9.61
CA CYS A 18 3.48 -4.75 8.23
C CYS A 18 4.76 -4.10 7.69
N LYS A 19 5.64 -4.89 7.06
CA LYS A 19 6.95 -4.48 6.52
C LYS A 19 6.93 -3.16 5.73
N TYR A 20 5.90 -2.93 4.92
CA TYR A 20 5.82 -1.78 4.01
C TYR A 20 5.24 -0.51 4.63
N GLY A 21 4.85 -0.56 5.92
CA GLY A 21 4.22 0.55 6.61
C GLY A 21 2.82 0.89 6.06
N ASN A 22 2.44 2.16 6.14
CA ASN A 22 1.11 2.58 5.68
C ASN A 22 1.01 2.65 4.15
N LEU A 23 -0.18 2.29 3.65
CA LEU A 23 -0.44 2.20 2.20
C LEU A 23 -0.29 3.54 1.47
N SER A 24 -0.62 4.67 2.11
CA SER A 24 -0.52 6.00 1.50
C SER A 24 0.92 6.38 1.16
N ASN A 25 1.84 6.19 2.12
CA ASN A 25 3.26 6.46 1.94
C ASN A 25 3.88 5.45 0.96
N TYR A 26 3.51 4.17 1.06
CA TYR A 26 3.97 3.15 0.13
C TYR A 26 3.60 3.48 -1.33
N LEU A 27 2.33 3.80 -1.59
CA LEU A 27 1.86 4.17 -2.94
C LEU A 27 2.48 5.47 -3.44
N ARG A 28 2.76 6.43 -2.54
CA ARG A 28 3.46 7.68 -2.89
C ARG A 28 4.89 7.41 -3.33
N GLY A 29 5.61 6.54 -2.63
CA GLY A 29 6.97 6.14 -2.99
C GLY A 29 7.05 5.43 -4.34
N LYS A 30 5.98 4.74 -4.76
CA LYS A 30 5.91 3.99 -6.02
C LYS A 30 5.41 4.76 -7.24
N ARG A 31 5.14 6.07 -7.14
CA ARG A 31 4.60 6.87 -8.26
C ARG A 31 5.51 6.89 -9.49
N GLY A 32 6.82 6.88 -9.29
CA GLY A 32 7.82 6.86 -10.38
C GLY A 32 7.82 5.56 -11.18
N ASP A 33 7.38 4.46 -10.55
CA ASP A 33 7.53 3.09 -11.07
C ASP A 33 6.15 2.44 -11.38
N PHE A 34 5.12 3.25 -11.61
CA PHE A 34 3.77 2.75 -11.90
C PHE A 34 3.56 2.44 -13.39
N ILE A 35 3.04 1.24 -13.69
CA ILE A 35 2.77 0.72 -15.04
C ILE A 35 1.32 0.23 -15.14
N VAL A 36 0.54 0.78 -16.07
CA VAL A 36 -0.89 0.42 -16.21
C VAL A 36 -1.11 -0.98 -16.79
N CYS A 37 -0.33 -1.38 -17.80
CA CYS A 37 -0.38 -2.71 -18.40
C CYS A 37 1.04 -3.24 -18.62
N LYS A 38 1.30 -4.50 -18.26
CA LYS A 38 2.49 -5.19 -18.76
C LYS A 38 2.31 -5.41 -20.27
N PRO A 39 3.30 -5.10 -21.12
CA PRO A 39 3.22 -5.46 -22.52
C PRO A 39 3.12 -6.98 -22.60
N SER A 40 2.02 -7.48 -23.15
CA SER A 40 1.91 -8.89 -23.54
C SER A 40 2.93 -9.14 -24.66
N GLU A 41 3.87 -10.07 -24.44
CA GLU A 41 4.80 -10.53 -25.48
C GLU A 41 4.16 -11.52 -26.47
N ASN A 42 2.83 -11.63 -26.57
CA ASN A 42 2.18 -12.45 -27.59
C ASN A 42 0.79 -11.89 -27.95
N SER A 43 0.69 -11.07 -28.99
CA SER A 43 -0.54 -10.77 -29.72
C SER A 43 -0.21 -9.94 -30.97
N ASP A 44 0.01 -10.62 -32.10
CA ASP A 44 -0.14 -10.00 -33.42
C ASP A 44 -1.63 -9.72 -33.63
N CYS A 45 -2.09 -8.54 -33.24
CA CYS A 45 -3.39 -8.02 -33.66
C CYS A 45 -3.38 -6.50 -33.74
N SER A 46 -3.93 -6.00 -34.84
CA SER A 46 -3.95 -4.61 -35.27
C SER A 46 -4.73 -3.71 -34.30
N GLU A 47 -4.04 -3.01 -33.39
CA GLU A 47 -4.67 -2.09 -32.42
C GLU A 47 -3.85 -0.80 -32.25
N LYS A 48 -4.03 0.17 -33.15
CA LYS A 48 -3.49 1.53 -32.95
C LYS A 48 -4.35 2.38 -32.01
N GLY A 49 -5.67 2.14 -31.93
CA GLY A 49 -6.59 2.94 -31.10
C GLY A 49 -6.63 2.59 -29.60
N LEU A 50 -6.29 1.36 -29.22
CA LEU A 50 -6.30 0.93 -27.81
C LEU A 50 -5.08 1.45 -27.05
N LYS A 51 -3.95 1.62 -27.75
CA LYS A 51 -2.67 2.09 -27.18
C LYS A 51 -2.74 3.57 -26.79
N ASP A 52 -3.35 4.40 -27.63
CA ASP A 52 -3.59 5.81 -27.33
C ASP A 52 -4.52 5.97 -26.12
N SER A 53 -5.59 5.16 -26.05
CA SER A 53 -6.52 5.15 -24.91
C SER A 53 -5.87 4.71 -23.59
N ILE A 54 -4.96 3.73 -23.63
CA ILE A 54 -4.20 3.28 -22.45
C ILE A 54 -3.15 4.30 -22.05
N SER A 55 -2.48 4.97 -23.01
CA SER A 55 -1.54 6.05 -22.76
C SER A 55 -2.23 7.22 -22.07
N ASP A 56 -3.37 7.66 -22.61
CA ASP A 56 -4.22 8.67 -22.00
C ASP A 56 -4.62 8.24 -20.59
N LEU A 57 -5.20 7.04 -20.41
CA LEU A 57 -5.56 6.56 -19.07
C LEU A 57 -4.37 6.54 -18.09
N THR A 58 -3.18 6.18 -18.56
CA THR A 58 -1.95 6.20 -17.76
C THR A 58 -1.62 7.62 -17.32
N GLU A 59 -1.70 8.59 -18.22
CA GLU A 59 -1.45 9.99 -17.93
C GLU A 59 -2.52 10.60 -17.01
N LEU A 60 -3.79 10.24 -17.22
CA LEU A 60 -4.91 10.62 -16.35
C LEU A 60 -4.73 10.05 -14.94
N ILE A 61 -4.31 8.80 -14.80
CA ILE A 61 -4.04 8.15 -13.52
C ILE A 61 -2.84 8.80 -12.84
N LYS A 62 -1.73 9.05 -13.56
CA LYS A 62 -0.56 9.78 -13.04
C LYS A 62 -0.95 11.15 -12.49
N ARG A 63 -1.69 11.95 -13.29
CA ARG A 63 -2.17 13.28 -12.88
C ARG A 63 -3.12 13.22 -11.68
N ARG A 64 -3.98 12.20 -11.60
CA ARG A 64 -4.89 12.01 -10.46
C ARG A 64 -4.14 11.58 -9.21
N LEU A 65 -3.12 10.74 -9.32
CA LEU A 65 -2.23 10.38 -8.22
C LEU A 65 -1.49 11.62 -7.71
N GLU A 66 -0.99 12.48 -8.60
CA GLU A 66 -0.38 13.76 -8.25
C GLU A 66 -1.34 14.66 -7.46
N SER A 67 -2.61 14.73 -7.84
CA SER A 67 -3.59 15.64 -7.24
C SER A 67 -4.25 15.15 -5.94
N VAL A 68 -4.24 13.84 -5.62
CA VAL A 68 -4.71 13.33 -4.32
C VAL A 68 -3.72 13.57 -3.17
N ALA A 69 -2.86 14.58 -3.27
CA ALA A 69 -2.25 15.20 -2.10
C ALA A 69 -3.33 15.95 -1.27
N SER A 70 -4.32 15.21 -0.78
CA SER A 70 -5.20 15.70 0.28
C SER A 70 -4.34 15.84 1.53
N THR A 71 -4.11 17.09 1.89
CA THR A 71 -3.67 17.52 3.21
C THR A 71 -4.48 16.80 4.29
N GLY A 72 -3.78 16.06 5.15
CA GLY A 72 -4.21 15.73 6.51
C GLY A 72 -5.55 15.02 6.67
N SER A 73 -5.56 13.69 6.57
CA SER A 73 -6.48 12.92 7.40
C SER A 73 -5.99 13.02 8.84
N SER A 74 -6.47 14.02 9.58
CA SER A 74 -6.27 14.16 11.03
C SER A 74 -7.12 13.15 11.81
N ALA A 75 -7.06 11.88 11.44
CA ALA A 75 -7.50 10.81 12.33
C ALA A 75 -6.43 10.70 13.42
N SER A 76 -6.67 11.39 14.53
CA SER A 76 -5.85 11.44 15.73
C SER A 76 -5.53 10.03 16.25
N SER A 77 -4.41 9.45 15.84
CA SER A 77 -3.73 8.42 16.62
C SER A 77 -2.77 9.14 17.57
N GLY A 78 -3.21 9.36 18.82
CA GLY A 78 -2.35 9.81 19.92
C GLY A 78 -1.36 8.72 20.33
N PHE A 79 -0.55 8.22 19.40
CA PHE A 79 0.59 7.36 19.68
C PHE A 79 1.81 8.27 19.80
N ILE A 80 2.37 8.32 21.00
CA ILE A 80 3.68 8.92 21.24
C ILE A 80 4.70 7.99 20.57
N GLU A 81 5.37 8.46 19.52
CA GLU A 81 6.54 7.79 18.96
C GLU A 81 7.72 8.03 19.90
N ASP A 82 7.94 7.11 20.84
CA ASP A 82 9.23 7.03 21.53
C ASP A 82 10.28 6.50 20.56
N LYS A 83 11.16 7.41 20.12
CA LYS A 83 12.43 7.08 19.46
C LYS A 83 13.33 6.31 20.44
N SER A 84 13.45 4.99 20.26
CA SER A 84 14.75 4.28 20.24
C SER A 84 14.57 2.76 20.22
N TYR A 85 15.01 2.10 19.15
CA TYR A 85 15.91 0.94 19.17
C TYR A 85 16.24 0.63 17.70
N THR A 86 17.38 1.10 17.20
CA THR A 86 17.97 0.54 15.96
C THR A 86 18.57 -0.80 16.35
N ASP A 87 17.84 -1.86 16.09
CA ASP A 87 18.39 -3.21 16.08
C ASP A 87 18.91 -3.48 14.67
N SER A 88 20.23 -3.34 14.53
CA SER A 88 20.96 -3.68 13.31
C SER A 88 21.17 -5.19 13.31
N ASP A 89 20.14 -5.96 12.97
CA ASP A 89 20.30 -7.36 12.58
C ASP A 89 20.04 -7.49 11.07
N SER A 90 21.15 -7.65 10.38
CA SER A 90 21.31 -7.94 8.97
C SER A 90 20.75 -9.32 8.61
N GLU A 91 19.57 -9.32 8.00
CA GLU A 91 19.11 -10.37 7.08
C GLU A 91 18.72 -9.73 5.74
N GLU A 92 19.74 -9.18 5.08
CA GLU A 92 19.71 -8.79 3.68
C GLU A 92 19.99 -10.05 2.85
N GLU A 93 18.96 -10.70 2.29
CA GLU A 93 19.14 -11.44 1.02
C GLU A 93 17.85 -11.84 0.27
N ASP A 94 16.63 -11.64 0.80
CA ASP A 94 15.37 -11.95 0.06
C ASP A 94 14.34 -10.80 0.06
N THR A 95 14.68 -9.65 0.64
CA THR A 95 13.70 -8.62 1.05
C THR A 95 13.57 -7.44 0.07
N GLU A 96 14.39 -7.39 -0.97
CA GLU A 96 14.53 -6.26 -1.90
C GLU A 96 13.59 -6.32 -3.12
N ASP A 97 12.91 -7.44 -3.36
CA ASP A 97 12.29 -7.67 -4.67
C ASP A 97 10.98 -6.90 -4.91
N LEU A 98 10.14 -6.69 -3.89
CA LEU A 98 8.86 -5.96 -4.07
C LEU A 98 9.03 -4.44 -4.06
N TYR A 99 10.03 -3.89 -3.36
CA TYR A 99 10.36 -2.46 -3.43
C TYR A 99 10.97 -2.07 -4.77
N LYS A 100 11.60 -3.00 -5.49
CA LYS A 100 12.14 -2.76 -6.84
C LYS A 100 11.15 -3.07 -7.96
N ARG A 101 10.16 -3.92 -7.70
CA ARG A 101 9.14 -4.26 -8.71
C ARG A 101 8.23 -3.05 -9.02
N PRO A 102 7.95 -2.76 -10.30
CA PRO A 102 7.01 -1.71 -10.66
C PRO A 102 5.61 -2.03 -10.15
N LEU A 103 4.91 -1.00 -9.67
CA LEU A 103 3.52 -1.11 -9.23
C LEU A 103 2.63 -1.19 -10.46
N THR A 104 1.71 -2.15 -10.51
CA THR A 104 0.80 -2.33 -11.65
C THR A 104 -0.64 -1.97 -11.32
N LEU A 105 -1.48 -1.79 -12.34
CA LEU A 105 -2.93 -1.64 -12.14
C LEU A 105 -3.54 -2.85 -11.43
N GLU A 106 -3.06 -4.06 -11.74
CA GLU A 106 -3.48 -5.30 -11.08
C GLU A 106 -3.25 -5.22 -9.56
N ASP A 107 -2.08 -4.73 -9.13
CA ASP A 107 -1.76 -4.56 -7.71
C ASP A 107 -2.76 -3.60 -7.03
N LEU A 108 -3.09 -2.47 -7.69
CA LEU A 108 -4.07 -1.51 -7.15
C LEU A 108 -5.47 -2.11 -7.02
N ILE A 109 -5.88 -2.93 -8.00
CA ILE A 109 -7.16 -3.65 -7.96
C ILE A 109 -7.13 -4.65 -6.80
N CYS A 110 -6.04 -5.42 -6.64
CA CYS A 110 -5.86 -6.37 -5.55
C CYS A 110 -5.91 -5.69 -4.18
N TYR A 111 -5.23 -4.56 -3.99
CA TYR A 111 -5.26 -3.82 -2.72
C TYR A 111 -6.67 -3.29 -2.41
N SER A 112 -7.35 -2.73 -3.41
CA SER A 112 -8.73 -2.25 -3.26
C SER A 112 -9.68 -3.37 -2.86
N PHE A 113 -9.54 -4.53 -3.48
CA PHE A 113 -10.33 -5.72 -3.15
C PHE A 113 -10.04 -6.23 -1.73
N GLN A 114 -8.78 -6.28 -1.32
CA GLN A 114 -8.39 -6.70 0.03
C GLN A 114 -8.96 -5.76 1.10
N VAL A 115 -8.89 -4.44 0.89
CA VAL A 115 -9.51 -3.46 1.79
C VAL A 115 -11.02 -3.66 1.85
N ALA A 116 -11.69 -3.83 0.71
CA ALA A 116 -13.12 -4.10 0.67
C ALA A 116 -13.50 -5.36 1.45
N LYS A 117 -12.70 -6.44 1.35
CA LYS A 117 -12.87 -7.66 2.13
C LYS A 117 -12.65 -7.47 3.64
N GLY A 118 -11.64 -6.68 4.02
CA GLY A 118 -11.43 -6.29 5.41
C GLY A 118 -12.61 -5.49 5.98
N MET A 119 -13.14 -4.55 5.22
CA MET A 119 -14.32 -3.77 5.61
C MET A 119 -15.60 -4.61 5.66
N GLU A 120 -15.79 -5.55 4.73
CA GLU A 120 -16.86 -6.56 4.77
C GLU A 120 -16.78 -7.40 6.06
N PHE A 121 -15.58 -7.81 6.44
CA PHE A 121 -15.36 -8.50 7.70
C PHE A 121 -15.73 -7.63 8.92
N LEU A 122 -15.30 -6.37 8.98
CA LEU A 122 -15.68 -5.45 10.08
C LEU A 122 -17.21 -5.27 10.18
N ALA A 123 -17.87 -5.08 9.03
CA ALA A 123 -19.33 -4.98 8.97
C ALA A 123 -20.01 -6.26 9.47
N SER A 124 -19.49 -7.44 9.12
CA SER A 124 -20.01 -8.74 9.62
C SER A 124 -19.92 -8.87 11.15
N ARG A 125 -18.99 -8.14 11.77
CA ARG A 125 -18.79 -8.08 13.23
C ARG A 125 -19.51 -6.90 13.88
N LYS A 126 -20.30 -6.13 13.11
CA LYS A 126 -21.02 -4.91 13.54
C LYS A 126 -20.08 -3.82 14.07
N CYS A 127 -18.88 -3.74 13.53
CA CYS A 127 -17.91 -2.68 13.84
C CYS A 127 -17.90 -1.65 12.72
N ILE A 128 -17.89 -0.36 13.09
CA ILE A 128 -17.66 0.76 12.17
C ILE A 128 -16.21 1.23 12.41
N HIS A 129 -15.46 1.39 11.32
CA HIS A 129 -14.11 1.95 11.37
C HIS A 129 -14.16 3.45 11.66
#